data_AF-A0A3A6JZP4-F1
#
_entry.id   AF-A0A3A6JZP4-F1
#
_cell.length_a   1.000
_cell.length_b   1.000
_cell.length_c   1.000
_cell.angle_alpha   90.00
_cell.angle_beta   90.00
_cell.angle_gamma   90.00
#
_symmetry.space_group_name_H-M   'P 1'
#
loop_
_entity.id
_entity.type
_entity.pdbx_description
1 polymer ?
#
loop_
_entity_poly.entity_id
_entity_poly.type
_entity_poly.pdbx_seq_one_letter_code
_entity_poly.pdbx_strand_id
1 'polypeptide(L)'
;MRYLHRCVQEIVQAVSKGGPVTVAEHKIIHISDLHFDEKGNSLLQNSEFLDAFLESLKKLDKTVDTLIISGDIVDRGGTEIAYQKAAGVINKIKTELNITHTVCVPGNHDVNRNLLAGIKGKAEIDETNLWKYRDNKLEYYKQFLPQIGLQDNANKAVVSCVVLENPKVLLLGLDSTHRIGDKDEYGFISDEDLRLELEQLFGKTAKAYKDYTKIAIMHHRPVIYESSSQSVTDNNSSRIGQYGTCDTKNWNKIKKILLAYDIHYVLTGHVHGTQSGQIRPCEEPNDQINYSTVGSLGVDFNREFIEKMELQDKTELTERIKKQLVELSLYGHHNAYNVWTISDTGLIQEEQYKYFIDEGVAEWKCWNTKIFQNEDISEVSDEGEENGGLFDKPSEQLSEQLKVDYDTPDYAEKLLTIVSEQQLYKTGHYHWKNSYRLNWLDTSYFFQHKDALFSIADGIADLFNRKADLKDIDCIIGLGIKGAILLSYIRFLFPDKACSYLPENKKEYNKYEWQLFEKNEKIKAVAVITDVVHSGETVKVLAKELHSKVGHFLDMKVITIFDTTSSNKIAGIEDTAKFSLFSLAKIRIFDCPSACDSCLIYEKRLANIIEYKEEQHESY
;
A
#
# COMPACT_ATOMS: atom_id res chain seq x y z
N MET A 1 24.35 22.72 21.02
CA MET A 1 24.23 21.53 21.90
C MET A 1 23.46 21.78 23.21
N ARG A 2 23.72 22.83 24.01
CA ARG A 2 23.01 23.03 25.31
C ARG A 2 21.51 23.36 25.20
N TYR A 3 21.03 23.80 24.05
CA TYR A 3 19.61 24.14 23.81
C TYR A 3 18.76 22.90 23.49
N LEU A 4 19.29 21.97 22.67
CA LEU A 4 18.63 20.70 22.33
C LEU A 4 18.47 19.78 23.55
N HIS A 5 19.51 19.72 24.40
CA HIS A 5 19.47 18.92 25.62
C HIS A 5 18.43 19.44 26.63
N ARG A 6 18.14 20.75 26.60
CA ARG A 6 17.13 21.36 27.46
C ARG A 6 15.71 21.08 26.98
N CYS A 7 15.44 21.15 25.67
CA CYS A 7 14.13 20.79 25.11
C CYS A 7 13.79 19.30 25.31
N VAL A 8 14.76 18.40 25.11
CA VAL A 8 14.56 16.97 25.36
C VAL A 8 14.33 16.69 26.85
N GLN A 9 15.06 17.37 27.76
CA GLN A 9 14.82 17.23 29.20
C GLN A 9 13.49 17.83 29.66
N GLU A 10 13.03 18.93 29.06
CA GLU A 10 11.71 19.53 29.36
C GLU A 10 10.56 18.64 28.84
N ILE A 11 10.72 17.96 27.70
CA ILE A 11 9.75 16.97 27.17
C ILE A 11 9.74 15.71 28.03
N VAL A 12 10.89 15.16 28.42
CA VAL A 12 10.98 14.00 29.32
C VAL A 12 10.44 14.33 30.72
N GLN A 13 10.67 15.54 31.23
CA GLN A 13 10.09 15.99 32.49
C GLN A 13 8.57 16.22 32.39
N ALA A 14 8.04 16.69 31.27
CA ALA A 14 6.60 16.86 31.05
C ALA A 14 5.86 15.52 30.94
N VAL A 15 6.44 14.54 30.25
CA VAL A 15 5.92 13.16 30.14
C VAL A 15 5.93 12.46 31.51
N SER A 16 6.94 12.71 32.34
CA SER A 16 7.01 12.16 33.71
C SER A 16 6.08 12.84 34.73
N LYS A 17 5.43 13.97 34.39
CA LYS A 17 4.56 14.74 35.29
C LYS A 17 3.10 14.87 34.83
N GLY A 18 2.69 14.21 33.75
CA GLY A 18 1.27 14.08 33.39
C GLY A 18 0.54 15.40 33.07
N GLY A 19 1.24 16.42 32.57
CA GLY A 19 0.62 17.64 32.03
C GLY A 19 0.51 17.58 30.50
N PRO A 20 -0.58 18.08 29.88
CA PRO A 20 -0.70 18.09 28.43
C PRO A 20 0.25 19.14 27.82
N VAL A 21 1.20 18.68 27.01
CA VAL A 21 1.88 19.55 26.04
C VAL A 21 0.99 19.60 24.81
N THR A 22 0.28 20.71 24.60
CA THR A 22 -0.51 20.92 23.38
C THR A 22 0.44 21.28 22.23
N VAL A 23 0.78 20.28 21.43
CA VAL A 23 1.47 20.45 20.15
C VAL A 23 0.47 21.06 19.18
N ALA A 24 0.82 22.17 18.51
CA ALA A 24 -0.08 22.74 17.50
C ALA A 24 -0.10 21.80 16.28
N GLU A 25 -1.30 21.37 15.90
CA GLU A 25 -1.51 20.46 14.77
C GLU A 25 -2.47 21.09 13.77
N HIS A 26 -2.17 20.90 12.50
CA HIS A 26 -2.99 21.39 11.40
C HIS A 26 -3.48 20.22 10.57
N LYS A 27 -4.79 20.14 10.39
CA LYS A 27 -5.43 19.09 9.61
C LYS A 27 -5.83 19.60 8.24
N ILE A 28 -5.52 18.80 7.22
CA ILE A 28 -5.80 19.07 5.83
C ILE A 28 -6.64 17.93 5.27
N ILE A 29 -7.81 18.22 4.70
CA ILE A 29 -8.56 17.24 3.90
C ILE A 29 -7.97 17.20 2.50
N HIS A 30 -7.71 16.00 2.00
CA HIS A 30 -7.29 15.75 0.63
C HIS A 30 -8.32 14.86 -0.07
N ILE A 31 -8.93 15.40 -1.12
CA ILE A 31 -9.89 14.74 -2.02
C ILE A 31 -9.45 14.86 -3.47
N SER A 32 -9.98 14.00 -4.34
CA SER A 32 -9.63 14.00 -5.76
C SER A 32 -10.70 13.31 -6.61
N ASP A 33 -10.60 13.52 -7.92
CA ASP A 33 -11.34 12.76 -8.94
C ASP A 33 -12.84 12.81 -8.66
N LEU A 34 -13.36 14.04 -8.61
CA LEU A 34 -14.74 14.35 -8.25
C LEU A 34 -15.72 14.10 -9.39
N HIS A 35 -15.24 14.12 -10.64
CA HIS A 35 -15.96 13.74 -11.87
C HIS A 35 -17.41 14.28 -11.95
N PHE A 36 -17.62 15.53 -11.54
CA PHE A 36 -18.94 16.15 -11.65
C PHE A 36 -19.43 16.17 -13.10
N ASP A 37 -20.70 15.87 -13.31
CA ASP A 37 -21.31 15.96 -14.63
C ASP A 37 -22.68 16.65 -14.61
N GLU A 38 -23.20 16.91 -15.81
CA GLU A 38 -24.50 17.54 -15.98
C GLU A 38 -25.67 16.63 -15.57
N LYS A 39 -25.45 15.31 -15.56
CA LYS A 39 -26.49 14.31 -15.30
C LYS A 39 -26.65 14.00 -13.82
N GLY A 40 -25.71 14.42 -12.96
CA GLY A 40 -25.73 14.12 -11.54
C GLY A 40 -25.15 12.75 -11.21
N ASN A 41 -24.23 12.21 -12.01
CA ASN A 41 -23.68 10.88 -11.80
C ASN A 41 -22.51 10.82 -10.81
N SER A 42 -21.91 11.96 -10.44
CA SER A 42 -20.88 11.98 -9.40
C SER A 42 -21.47 11.61 -8.05
N LEU A 43 -20.74 10.82 -7.25
CA LEU A 43 -21.18 10.44 -5.89
C LEU A 43 -21.41 11.67 -5.00
N LEU A 44 -20.59 12.71 -5.14
CA LEU A 44 -20.77 13.96 -4.38
C LEU A 44 -22.00 14.77 -4.83
N GLN A 45 -22.61 14.44 -5.97
CA GLN A 45 -23.90 14.99 -6.38
C GLN A 45 -25.09 14.25 -5.75
N ASN A 46 -24.87 13.05 -5.17
CA ASN A 46 -25.85 12.36 -4.36
C ASN A 46 -25.89 12.98 -2.94
N SER A 47 -27.06 13.47 -2.53
CA SER A 47 -27.22 14.16 -1.25
C SER A 47 -26.93 13.26 -0.04
N GLU A 48 -27.34 11.99 -0.07
CA GLU A 48 -27.12 11.05 1.04
C GLU A 48 -25.63 10.76 1.21
N PHE A 49 -24.92 10.56 0.09
CA PHE A 49 -23.47 10.35 0.11
C PHE A 49 -22.73 11.60 0.61
N LEU A 50 -23.10 12.77 0.09
CA LEU A 50 -22.51 14.05 0.50
C LEU A 50 -22.75 14.34 1.99
N ASP A 51 -23.96 14.10 2.49
CA ASP A 51 -24.28 14.33 3.90
C ASP A 51 -23.52 13.34 4.80
N ALA A 52 -23.44 12.05 4.43
CA ALA A 52 -22.61 11.08 5.14
C ALA A 52 -21.11 11.45 5.13
N PHE A 53 -20.61 11.96 4.01
CA PHE A 53 -19.25 12.48 3.89
C PHE A 53 -19.01 13.67 4.83
N LEU A 54 -19.90 14.67 4.81
CA LEU A 54 -19.81 15.83 5.70
C LEU A 54 -19.91 15.44 7.17
N GLU A 55 -20.80 14.51 7.54
CA GLU A 55 -20.89 13.99 8.90
C GLU A 55 -19.60 13.30 9.34
N SER A 56 -18.95 12.56 8.45
CA SER A 56 -17.66 11.93 8.76
C SER A 56 -16.58 12.95 9.06
N LEU A 57 -16.54 14.04 8.31
CA LEU A 57 -15.57 15.12 8.50
C LEU A 57 -15.84 15.92 9.78
N LYS A 58 -17.12 16.12 10.13
CA LYS A 58 -17.52 16.78 11.38
C LYS A 58 -17.18 15.96 12.64
N LYS A 59 -17.03 14.64 12.52
CA LYS A 59 -16.59 13.77 13.62
C LYS A 59 -15.09 13.87 13.90
N LEU A 60 -14.32 14.53 13.04
CA LEU A 60 -12.90 14.78 13.29
C LEU A 60 -12.79 15.79 14.44
N ASP A 61 -12.20 15.38 15.56
CA ASP A 61 -12.11 16.11 16.85
C ASP A 61 -11.25 17.41 16.81
N LYS A 62 -10.88 17.90 15.61
CA LYS A 62 -10.03 19.09 15.42
C LYS A 62 -10.57 19.94 14.26
N THR A 63 -10.35 21.25 14.33
CA THR A 63 -10.75 22.20 13.28
C THR A 63 -9.91 21.97 12.03
N VAL A 64 -10.47 21.23 11.07
CA VAL A 64 -9.94 21.17 9.71
C VAL A 64 -10.28 22.47 9.02
N ASP A 65 -9.29 23.20 8.52
CA ASP A 65 -9.52 24.50 7.85
C ASP A 65 -8.96 24.52 6.41
N THR A 66 -8.34 23.43 5.96
CA THR A 66 -7.64 23.35 4.69
C THR A 66 -8.16 22.20 3.84
N LEU A 67 -8.48 22.51 2.58
CA LEU A 67 -8.98 21.56 1.58
C LEU A 67 -8.03 21.49 0.37
N ILE A 68 -7.58 20.29 0.03
CA ILE A 68 -6.82 19.99 -1.17
C ILE A 68 -7.71 19.20 -2.13
N ILE A 69 -7.78 19.65 -3.38
CA ILE A 69 -8.49 18.98 -4.48
C ILE A 69 -7.50 18.69 -5.60
N SER A 70 -7.07 17.42 -5.74
CA SER A 70 -5.99 17.03 -6.66
C SER A 70 -6.43 16.67 -8.08
N GLY A 71 -7.39 17.40 -8.65
CA GLY A 71 -7.79 17.29 -10.06
C GLY A 71 -9.00 16.42 -10.35
N ASP A 72 -9.38 16.39 -11.62
CA ASP A 72 -10.58 15.78 -12.19
C ASP A 72 -11.84 16.25 -11.47
N ILE A 73 -12.04 17.58 -11.51
CA ILE A 73 -13.20 18.24 -10.89
C ILE A 73 -14.47 17.83 -11.61
N VAL A 74 -14.43 17.78 -12.94
CA VAL A 74 -15.56 17.38 -13.80
C VAL A 74 -15.20 16.15 -14.63
N ASP A 75 -16.19 15.33 -14.98
CA ASP A 75 -15.99 14.17 -15.88
C ASP A 75 -15.55 14.61 -17.28
N ARG A 76 -16.03 15.79 -17.71
CA ARG A 76 -15.71 16.37 -19.02
C ARG A 76 -15.61 17.89 -18.92
N GLY A 77 -14.43 18.43 -19.12
CA GLY A 77 -14.12 19.87 -19.10
C GLY A 77 -14.77 20.70 -20.20
N GLY A 78 -15.68 20.12 -20.98
CA GLY A 78 -16.31 20.75 -22.14
C GLY A 78 -17.57 21.56 -21.83
N THR A 79 -18.04 21.60 -20.58
CA THR A 79 -19.26 22.33 -20.23
C THR A 79 -19.15 23.06 -18.89
N GLU A 80 -19.75 24.24 -18.81
CA GLU A 80 -19.74 25.09 -17.61
C GLU A 80 -20.64 24.53 -16.49
N ILE A 81 -21.74 23.87 -16.85
CA ILE A 81 -22.77 23.40 -15.91
C ILE A 81 -22.18 22.42 -14.88
N ALA A 82 -21.31 21.51 -15.32
CA ALA A 82 -20.66 20.56 -14.43
C ALA A 82 -19.79 21.27 -13.37
N TYR A 83 -19.04 22.30 -13.78
CA TYR A 83 -18.23 23.11 -12.89
C TYR A 83 -19.07 23.93 -11.91
N GLN A 84 -20.19 24.51 -12.33
CA GLN A 84 -21.10 25.23 -11.44
C GLN A 84 -21.64 24.33 -10.33
N LYS A 85 -21.99 23.07 -10.66
CA LYS A 85 -22.40 22.08 -9.67
C LYS A 85 -21.26 21.71 -8.71
N ALA A 86 -20.06 21.49 -9.24
CA ALA A 86 -18.87 21.22 -8.43
C ALA A 86 -18.60 22.38 -7.44
N ALA A 87 -18.66 23.63 -7.91
CA ALA A 87 -18.48 24.81 -7.07
C ALA A 87 -19.52 24.88 -5.95
N GLY A 88 -20.79 24.57 -6.25
CA GLY A 88 -21.85 24.50 -5.25
C GLY A 88 -21.54 23.51 -4.11
N VAL A 89 -21.11 22.29 -4.46
CA VAL A 89 -20.77 21.26 -3.46
C VAL A 89 -19.49 21.60 -2.70
N ILE A 90 -18.44 22.07 -3.39
CA ILE A 90 -17.18 22.48 -2.75
C ILE A 90 -17.43 23.62 -1.76
N ASN A 91 -18.23 24.63 -2.13
CA ASN A 91 -18.57 25.72 -1.22
C ASN A 91 -19.42 25.25 -0.04
N LYS A 92 -20.29 24.25 -0.21
CA LYS A 92 -20.99 23.59 0.91
C LYS A 92 -19.98 22.94 1.86
N ILE A 93 -19.04 22.13 1.35
CA ILE A 93 -17.96 21.51 2.15
C ILE A 93 -17.17 22.57 2.91
N LYS A 94 -16.76 23.65 2.22
CA LYS A 94 -15.99 24.74 2.83
C LYS A 94 -16.76 25.41 3.96
N THR A 95 -18.05 25.68 3.76
CA THR A 95 -18.91 26.35 4.75
C THR A 95 -19.15 25.45 5.97
N GLU A 96 -19.49 24.18 5.75
CA GLU A 96 -19.83 23.22 6.81
C GLU A 96 -18.64 22.88 7.72
N LEU A 97 -17.41 23.00 7.21
CA LEU A 97 -16.17 22.69 7.93
C LEU A 97 -15.35 23.92 8.30
N ASN A 98 -15.80 25.12 7.94
CA ASN A 98 -15.04 26.38 8.10
C ASN A 98 -13.67 26.36 7.41
N ILE A 99 -13.59 25.82 6.20
CA ILE A 99 -12.37 25.81 5.38
C ILE A 99 -12.02 27.25 4.96
N THR A 100 -10.87 27.73 5.42
CA THR A 100 -10.29 29.03 5.07
C THR A 100 -9.25 28.92 3.95
N HIS A 101 -8.63 27.75 3.79
CA HIS A 101 -7.55 27.51 2.85
C HIS A 101 -7.94 26.44 1.82
N THR A 102 -7.67 26.70 0.54
CA THR A 102 -7.99 25.74 -0.52
C THR A 102 -6.87 25.68 -1.54
N VAL A 103 -6.47 24.46 -1.91
CA VAL A 103 -5.58 24.18 -3.04
C VAL A 103 -6.36 23.35 -4.03
N CYS A 104 -6.35 23.76 -5.29
CA CYS A 104 -6.98 23.01 -6.37
C CYS A 104 -6.05 23.00 -7.58
N VAL A 105 -5.94 21.84 -8.22
CA VAL A 105 -5.21 21.65 -9.48
C VAL A 105 -6.15 21.01 -10.51
N PRO A 106 -5.92 21.19 -11.82
CA PRO A 106 -6.68 20.50 -12.85
C PRO A 106 -6.19 19.06 -13.02
N GLY A 107 -7.10 18.17 -13.43
CA GLY A 107 -6.81 16.83 -13.92
C GLY A 107 -7.05 16.70 -15.43
N ASN A 108 -6.84 15.51 -15.98
CA ASN A 108 -6.98 15.29 -17.42
C ASN A 108 -8.42 15.45 -17.91
N HIS A 109 -9.42 15.14 -17.08
CA HIS A 109 -10.83 15.30 -17.41
C HIS A 109 -11.29 16.77 -17.42
N ASP A 110 -10.57 17.65 -16.72
CA ASP A 110 -10.87 19.10 -16.69
C ASP A 110 -10.55 19.81 -18.03
N VAL A 111 -9.83 19.13 -18.94
CA VAL A 111 -9.50 19.62 -20.28
C VAL A 111 -10.73 19.61 -21.21
N ASN A 112 -11.02 20.74 -21.85
CA ASN A 112 -12.07 20.91 -22.85
C ASN A 112 -11.71 20.25 -24.19
N ARG A 113 -11.88 18.94 -24.27
CA ARG A 113 -11.60 18.15 -25.48
C ARG A 113 -12.56 18.44 -26.64
N ASN A 114 -13.79 18.88 -26.36
CA ASN A 114 -14.75 19.25 -27.40
C ASN A 114 -14.24 20.44 -28.23
N LEU A 115 -13.71 21.45 -27.54
CA LEU A 115 -13.09 22.60 -28.18
C LEU A 115 -11.88 22.18 -29.03
N LEU A 116 -11.01 21.33 -28.47
CA LEU A 116 -9.83 20.83 -29.17
C LEU A 116 -10.18 19.97 -30.39
N ALA A 117 -11.23 19.15 -30.32
CA ALA A 117 -11.74 18.39 -31.44
C ALA A 117 -12.32 19.30 -32.55
N GLY A 118 -13.02 20.37 -32.16
CA GLY A 118 -13.64 21.32 -33.11
C GLY A 118 -12.65 22.20 -33.90
N ILE A 119 -11.39 22.28 -33.47
CA ILE A 119 -10.34 23.02 -34.19
C ILE A 119 -9.49 22.13 -35.10
N LYS A 120 -9.66 20.80 -35.06
CA LYS A 120 -8.99 19.88 -35.98
C LYS A 120 -9.42 20.09 -37.43
N GLY A 121 -8.51 19.83 -38.36
CA GLY A 121 -8.71 19.95 -39.81
C GLY A 121 -8.59 21.37 -40.37
N LYS A 122 -8.30 22.36 -39.52
CA LYS A 122 -8.04 23.74 -39.95
C LYS A 122 -6.58 23.89 -40.40
N ALA A 123 -6.36 24.52 -41.55
CA ALA A 123 -5.05 24.57 -42.22
C ALA A 123 -3.95 25.24 -41.36
N GLU A 124 -4.33 26.15 -40.48
CA GLU A 124 -3.48 26.90 -39.56
C GLU A 124 -3.17 26.18 -38.23
N ILE A 125 -3.79 25.02 -37.96
CA ILE A 125 -3.69 24.32 -36.68
C ILE A 125 -2.69 23.16 -36.78
N ASP A 126 -1.65 23.20 -35.95
CA ASP A 126 -0.75 22.05 -35.73
C ASP A 126 -1.44 21.00 -34.85
N GLU A 127 -2.05 20.01 -35.48
CA GLU A 127 -2.74 18.91 -34.80
C GLU A 127 -1.82 18.03 -33.94
N THR A 128 -0.49 18.08 -34.15
CA THR A 128 0.46 17.32 -33.33
C THR A 128 0.72 17.96 -31.97
N ASN A 129 0.28 19.21 -31.76
CA ASN A 129 0.52 19.98 -30.54
C ASN A 129 -0.71 20.74 -30.07
N LEU A 130 -1.90 20.10 -30.10
CA LEU A 130 -3.15 20.73 -29.66
C LEU A 130 -3.12 21.21 -28.19
N TRP A 131 -2.24 20.65 -27.37
CA TRP A 131 -1.96 21.12 -26.01
C TRP A 131 -1.44 22.57 -25.94
N LYS A 132 -0.87 23.12 -27.03
CA LYS A 132 -0.43 24.51 -27.12
C LYS A 132 -1.58 25.52 -27.08
N TYR A 133 -2.82 25.11 -27.36
CA TYR A 133 -4.02 25.94 -27.18
C TYR A 133 -4.48 25.96 -25.71
N ARG A 134 -3.51 26.12 -24.80
CA ARG A 134 -3.67 26.01 -23.34
C ARG A 134 -4.74 26.95 -22.81
N ASP A 135 -4.81 28.16 -23.34
CA ASP A 135 -5.76 29.16 -22.89
C ASP A 135 -7.21 28.71 -23.00
N ASN A 136 -7.51 27.97 -24.06
CA ASN A 136 -8.86 27.55 -24.41
C ASN A 136 -9.19 26.18 -23.80
N LYS A 137 -8.18 25.33 -23.59
CA LYS A 137 -8.42 23.96 -23.10
C LYS A 137 -8.85 23.90 -21.63
N LEU A 138 -8.52 24.90 -20.82
CA LEU A 138 -8.93 25.01 -19.41
C LEU A 138 -9.93 26.15 -19.18
N GLU A 139 -10.63 26.63 -20.22
CA GLU A 139 -11.50 27.81 -20.13
C GLU A 139 -12.52 27.74 -18.98
N TYR A 140 -13.28 26.64 -18.88
CA TYR A 140 -14.28 26.51 -17.82
C TYR A 140 -13.65 26.24 -16.43
N TYR A 141 -12.49 25.58 -16.39
CA TYR A 141 -11.71 25.45 -15.14
C TYR A 141 -11.27 26.83 -14.61
N LYS A 142 -10.80 27.73 -15.49
CA LYS A 142 -10.44 29.11 -15.13
C LYS A 142 -11.62 29.89 -14.56
N GLN A 143 -12.81 29.72 -15.16
CA GLN A 143 -14.04 30.35 -14.69
C GLN A 143 -14.53 29.76 -13.35
N PHE A 144 -14.21 28.50 -13.09
CA PHE A 144 -14.54 27.79 -11.86
C PHE A 144 -13.70 28.25 -10.66
N LEU A 145 -12.39 28.52 -10.84
CA LEU A 145 -11.48 28.87 -9.75
C LEU A 145 -12.00 30.05 -8.86
N PRO A 146 -12.44 31.19 -9.41
CA PRO A 146 -13.00 32.28 -8.60
C PRO A 146 -14.27 31.90 -7.83
N GLN A 147 -15.06 30.96 -8.35
CA GLN A 147 -16.30 30.51 -7.69
C GLN A 147 -16.04 29.77 -6.39
N ILE A 148 -14.84 29.19 -6.24
CA ILE A 148 -14.38 28.56 -4.99
C ILE A 148 -13.35 29.44 -4.24
N GLY A 149 -13.23 30.71 -4.61
CA GLY A 149 -12.38 31.70 -3.92
C GLY A 149 -10.89 31.61 -4.27
N LEU A 150 -10.53 31.03 -5.43
CA LEU A 150 -9.16 30.94 -5.91
C LEU A 150 -8.89 31.93 -7.05
N GLN A 151 -7.63 32.36 -7.17
CA GLN A 151 -7.18 33.18 -8.30
C GLN A 151 -6.98 32.32 -9.54
N ASP A 152 -7.25 32.88 -10.72
CA ASP A 152 -6.91 32.22 -11.98
C ASP A 152 -5.39 32.23 -12.20
N ASN A 153 -4.79 31.06 -12.03
CA ASN A 153 -3.42 30.78 -12.39
C ASN A 153 -3.33 29.54 -13.31
N ALA A 154 -4.40 29.16 -14.01
CA ALA A 154 -4.44 27.88 -14.76
C ALA A 154 -3.42 27.79 -15.91
N ASN A 155 -2.83 28.93 -16.30
CA ASN A 155 -1.76 29.01 -17.30
C ASN A 155 -0.35 28.90 -16.72
N LYS A 156 -0.19 28.72 -15.41
CA LYS A 156 1.10 28.62 -14.73
C LYS A 156 1.49 27.17 -14.47
N ALA A 157 2.75 26.89 -14.19
CA ALA A 157 3.16 25.58 -13.68
C ALA A 157 2.67 25.39 -12.23
N VAL A 158 2.73 26.44 -11.41
CA VAL A 158 2.18 26.54 -10.06
C VAL A 158 0.83 27.25 -10.13
N VAL A 159 -0.24 26.46 -10.19
CA VAL A 159 -1.63 26.92 -10.35
C VAL A 159 -2.29 27.32 -9.04
N SER A 160 -1.73 26.89 -7.91
CA SER A 160 -2.25 27.22 -6.58
C SER A 160 -1.10 27.25 -5.58
N CYS A 161 -1.16 28.18 -4.62
CA CYS A 161 -0.15 28.34 -3.59
C CYS A 161 -0.83 28.81 -2.31
N VAL A 162 -0.63 28.08 -1.22
CA VAL A 162 -1.16 28.40 0.11
C VAL A 162 -0.02 28.35 1.11
N VAL A 163 0.11 29.43 1.89
CA VAL A 163 1.06 29.55 2.99
C VAL A 163 0.29 29.44 4.30
N LEU A 164 0.71 28.51 5.14
CA LEU A 164 0.22 28.32 6.49
C LEU A 164 1.34 28.70 7.46
N GLU A 165 1.05 29.57 8.42
CA GLU A 165 2.06 30.11 9.35
C GLU A 165 2.19 29.28 10.63
N ASN A 166 1.14 28.55 11.02
CA ASN A 166 1.10 27.76 12.25
C ASN A 166 0.34 26.45 12.01
N PRO A 167 1.05 25.34 11.74
CA PRO A 167 2.49 25.20 11.54
C PRO A 167 2.93 25.80 10.19
N LYS A 168 4.24 26.03 10.05
CA LYS A 168 4.86 26.56 8.83
C LYS A 168 4.81 25.54 7.70
N VAL A 169 3.79 25.64 6.86
CA VAL A 169 3.55 24.72 5.74
C VAL A 169 3.31 25.51 4.46
N LEU A 170 3.92 25.08 3.38
CA LEU A 170 3.71 25.61 2.04
C LEU A 170 3.12 24.53 1.15
N LEU A 171 1.91 24.79 0.64
CA LEU A 171 1.21 23.91 -0.29
C LEU A 171 1.31 24.47 -1.71
N LEU A 172 1.78 23.67 -2.66
CA LEU A 172 2.01 24.05 -4.04
C LEU A 172 1.22 23.17 -5.00
N GLY A 173 0.17 23.71 -5.61
CA GLY A 173 -0.58 23.05 -6.68
C GLY A 173 0.13 23.16 -8.02
N LEU A 174 0.44 22.03 -8.65
CA LEU A 174 1.17 21.93 -9.91
C LEU A 174 0.27 21.42 -11.05
N ASP A 175 0.34 22.08 -12.21
CA ASP A 175 -0.38 21.66 -13.42
C ASP A 175 0.32 20.51 -14.13
N SER A 176 -0.13 19.28 -13.84
CA SER A 176 0.31 18.07 -14.54
C SER A 176 -0.41 17.82 -15.87
N THR A 177 -1.29 18.71 -16.32
CA THR A 177 -2.07 18.55 -17.56
C THR A 177 -1.43 19.27 -18.76
N HIS A 178 -0.23 19.83 -18.59
CA HIS A 178 0.35 20.80 -19.53
C HIS A 178 0.34 20.32 -20.99
N ARG A 179 0.69 19.04 -21.24
CA ARG A 179 0.70 18.44 -22.58
C ARG A 179 -0.55 17.68 -22.99
N ILE A 180 -1.57 17.63 -22.13
CA ILE A 180 -2.81 16.92 -22.46
C ILE A 180 -3.60 17.71 -23.50
N GLY A 181 -3.86 17.07 -24.63
CA GLY A 181 -4.61 17.61 -25.75
C GLY A 181 -6.03 17.07 -25.83
N ASP A 182 -6.47 16.75 -27.05
CA ASP A 182 -7.79 16.19 -27.33
C ASP A 182 -7.91 14.70 -26.95
N LYS A 183 -6.77 14.05 -26.66
CA LYS A 183 -6.68 12.66 -26.20
C LYS A 183 -6.16 12.62 -24.77
N ASP A 184 -6.43 11.51 -24.08
CA ASP A 184 -5.71 11.19 -22.86
C ASP A 184 -4.23 10.98 -23.17
N GLU A 185 -3.38 11.62 -22.37
CA GLU A 185 -1.93 11.53 -22.44
C GLU A 185 -1.36 11.47 -21.03
N TYR A 186 -0.07 11.15 -20.93
CA TYR A 186 0.63 11.14 -19.66
C TYR A 186 0.69 12.55 -19.04
N GLY A 187 0.63 12.60 -17.72
CA GLY A 187 0.89 13.79 -16.94
C GLY A 187 2.24 14.40 -17.28
N PHE A 188 2.26 15.73 -17.46
CA PHE A 188 3.44 16.49 -17.83
C PHE A 188 3.37 17.87 -17.16
N ILE A 189 4.47 18.30 -16.54
CA ILE A 189 4.65 19.64 -15.99
C ILE A 189 5.74 20.35 -16.79
N SER A 190 5.55 21.62 -17.14
CA SER A 190 6.58 22.41 -17.82
C SER A 190 7.79 22.62 -16.89
N ASP A 191 8.93 22.01 -17.20
CA ASP A 191 10.13 22.10 -16.36
C ASP A 191 10.77 23.50 -16.36
N GLU A 192 10.62 24.24 -17.45
CA GLU A 192 11.08 25.63 -17.57
C GLU A 192 10.21 26.58 -16.74
N ASP A 193 8.89 26.54 -16.95
CA ASP A 193 7.95 27.40 -16.21
C ASP A 193 8.00 27.11 -14.71
N LEU A 194 8.06 25.82 -14.32
CA LEU A 194 8.17 25.45 -12.91
C LEU A 194 9.43 26.02 -12.26
N ARG A 195 10.59 25.94 -12.92
CA ARG A 195 11.83 26.51 -12.38
C ARG A 195 11.73 28.02 -12.20
N LEU A 196 11.22 28.73 -13.20
CA LEU A 196 11.07 30.18 -13.16
C LEU A 196 10.12 30.63 -12.06
N GLU A 197 8.98 29.95 -11.93
CA GLU A 197 7.96 30.28 -10.92
C GLU A 197 8.43 29.96 -9.50
N LEU A 198 9.11 28.82 -9.27
CA LEU A 198 9.71 28.51 -7.97
C LEU A 198 10.85 29.49 -7.63
N GLU A 199 11.68 29.90 -8.60
CA GLU A 199 12.71 30.92 -8.37
C GLU A 199 12.09 32.27 -7.97
N GLN A 200 10.96 32.64 -8.57
CA GLN A 200 10.21 33.84 -8.18
C GLN A 200 9.62 33.73 -6.77
N LEU A 201 9.12 32.55 -6.39
CA LEU A 201 8.52 32.30 -5.07
C LEU A 201 9.56 32.22 -3.95
N PHE A 202 10.70 31.56 -4.19
CA PHE A 202 11.70 31.25 -3.15
C PHE A 202 12.96 32.13 -3.19
N GLY A 203 13.16 32.85 -4.29
CA GLY A 203 14.42 33.50 -4.65
C GLY A 203 15.48 32.51 -5.14
N LYS A 204 16.54 33.03 -5.78
CA LYS A 204 17.66 32.25 -6.36
C LYS A 204 18.37 31.28 -5.42
N THR A 205 18.27 31.51 -4.11
CA THR A 205 18.97 30.72 -3.08
C THR A 205 18.02 29.93 -2.18
N ALA A 206 16.75 29.75 -2.58
CA ALA A 206 15.72 29.04 -1.81
C ALA A 206 15.60 29.48 -0.34
N LYS A 207 15.80 30.77 -0.07
CA LYS A 207 15.85 31.29 1.31
C LYS A 207 14.48 31.57 1.89
N ALA A 208 13.52 31.99 1.05
CA ALA A 208 12.15 32.13 1.52
C ALA A 208 11.57 30.74 1.81
N TYR A 209 10.80 30.61 2.89
CA TYR A 209 10.19 29.35 3.33
C TYR A 209 11.17 28.20 3.62
N LYS A 210 12.44 28.51 3.92
CA LYS A 210 13.46 27.49 4.24
C LYS A 210 13.01 26.58 5.40
N ASP A 211 12.35 27.16 6.39
CA ASP A 211 11.85 26.49 7.60
C ASP A 211 10.41 25.95 7.46
N TYR A 212 9.83 25.98 6.26
CA TYR A 212 8.48 25.46 6.02
C TYR A 212 8.57 24.03 5.50
N THR A 213 7.65 23.20 5.95
CA THR A 213 7.35 21.92 5.29
C THR A 213 6.69 22.21 3.95
N LYS A 214 7.25 21.72 2.84
CA LYS A 214 6.75 22.01 1.49
C LYS A 214 6.13 20.76 0.89
N ILE A 215 4.90 20.90 0.42
CA ILE A 215 4.11 19.81 -0.16
C ILE A 215 3.66 20.23 -1.56
N ALA A 216 4.00 19.43 -2.57
CA ALA A 216 3.48 19.58 -3.91
C ALA A 216 2.17 18.78 -4.06
N ILE A 217 1.22 19.32 -4.82
CA ILE A 217 -0.07 18.72 -5.14
C ILE A 217 -0.14 18.65 -6.66
N MET A 218 -0.40 17.50 -7.25
CA MET A 218 -0.57 17.35 -8.70
C MET A 218 -1.54 16.22 -9.01
N HIS A 219 -2.23 16.26 -10.14
CA HIS A 219 -3.21 15.21 -10.45
C HIS A 219 -2.56 13.87 -10.78
N HIS A 220 -1.67 13.84 -11.77
CA HIS A 220 -1.05 12.60 -12.25
C HIS A 220 0.04 12.11 -11.30
N ARG A 221 0.05 10.79 -11.09
CA ARG A 221 0.97 10.15 -10.15
C ARG A 221 2.36 9.91 -10.75
N PRO A 222 3.44 10.10 -9.97
CA PRO A 222 4.82 9.92 -10.45
C PRO A 222 5.36 8.48 -10.58
N VAL A 223 4.51 7.45 -10.58
CA VAL A 223 4.96 6.05 -10.52
C VAL A 223 5.04 5.40 -11.91
N ILE A 224 6.15 4.70 -12.15
CA ILE A 224 6.45 3.93 -13.36
C ILE A 224 6.19 2.46 -13.04
N TYR A 225 5.24 1.83 -13.72
CA TYR A 225 5.09 0.39 -13.72
C TYR A 225 5.97 -0.20 -14.83
N GLU A 226 6.95 -1.02 -14.45
CA GLU A 226 7.60 -1.94 -15.38
C GLU A 226 6.66 -3.14 -15.56
N SER A 227 5.95 -3.21 -16.69
CA SER A 227 5.17 -4.41 -17.01
C SER A 227 5.97 -5.31 -17.94
N SER A 228 6.13 -6.56 -17.53
CA SER A 228 6.64 -7.65 -18.36
C SER A 228 5.49 -8.33 -19.11
N SER A 229 4.64 -7.61 -19.86
CA SER A 229 3.82 -8.18 -20.94
C SER A 229 2.72 -7.21 -21.42
N GLN A 230 2.86 -6.72 -22.64
CA GLN A 230 1.76 -6.68 -23.61
C GLN A 230 2.37 -6.61 -25.01
N SER A 231 2.40 -7.75 -25.70
CA SER A 231 2.62 -7.80 -27.13
C SER A 231 1.40 -7.17 -27.80
N VAL A 232 1.48 -5.88 -28.11
CA VAL A 232 0.63 -5.31 -29.15
C VAL A 232 1.17 -5.88 -30.46
N THR A 233 0.34 -6.65 -31.13
CA THR A 233 0.59 -7.16 -32.47
C THR A 233 0.72 -5.97 -33.41
N ASP A 234 1.93 -5.50 -33.65
CA ASP A 234 2.36 -4.83 -34.88
C ASP A 234 3.89 -4.81 -34.95
N ASN A 235 4.40 -5.64 -35.86
CA ASN A 235 5.72 -5.62 -36.52
C ASN A 235 6.95 -5.06 -35.74
N ASN A 236 7.83 -5.98 -35.33
CA ASN A 236 9.29 -5.81 -35.21
C ASN A 236 9.85 -4.67 -34.35
N SER A 237 9.31 -4.41 -33.16
CA SER A 237 10.16 -4.00 -32.02
C SER A 237 9.55 -4.39 -30.68
N SER A 238 10.20 -5.29 -29.94
CA SER A 238 9.88 -5.53 -28.53
C SER A 238 10.43 -4.37 -27.70
N ARG A 239 9.65 -3.29 -27.56
CA ARG A 239 9.92 -2.26 -26.56
C ARG A 239 9.20 -2.63 -25.27
N ILE A 240 9.96 -2.73 -24.19
CA ILE A 240 9.42 -2.76 -22.82
C ILE A 240 8.61 -1.47 -22.65
N GLY A 241 7.28 -1.59 -22.55
CA GLY A 241 6.41 -0.45 -22.30
C GLY A 241 6.51 -0.07 -20.82
N GLN A 242 7.11 1.08 -20.52
CA GLN A 242 6.96 1.72 -19.22
C GLN A 242 5.55 2.31 -19.18
N TYR A 243 4.68 1.77 -18.33
CA TYR A 243 3.34 2.32 -18.11
C TYR A 243 3.40 3.18 -16.85
N GLY A 244 3.40 4.50 -16.99
CA GLY A 244 3.26 5.44 -15.87
C GLY A 244 2.04 6.33 -16.08
N THR A 245 1.61 7.06 -15.07
CA THR A 245 0.59 8.12 -15.24
C THR A 245 1.22 9.48 -15.58
N CYS A 246 2.54 9.59 -15.47
CA CYS A 246 3.34 10.75 -15.88
C CYS A 246 4.38 10.35 -16.93
N ASP A 247 4.79 11.31 -17.78
CA ASP A 247 5.93 11.14 -18.67
C ASP A 247 7.20 10.94 -17.82
N THR A 248 7.84 9.79 -17.97
CA THR A 248 8.98 9.38 -17.14
C THR A 248 10.17 10.35 -17.25
N LYS A 249 10.46 10.85 -18.46
CA LYS A 249 11.58 11.77 -18.67
C LYS A 249 11.29 13.12 -18.06
N ASN A 250 10.06 13.61 -18.20
CA ASN A 250 9.60 14.82 -17.56
C ASN A 250 9.65 14.68 -16.04
N TRP A 251 9.07 13.62 -15.48
CA TRP A 251 9.06 13.40 -14.04
C TRP A 251 10.47 13.39 -13.44
N ASN A 252 11.44 12.73 -14.08
CA ASN A 252 12.82 12.74 -13.59
C ASN A 252 13.43 14.16 -13.52
N LYS A 253 13.03 15.06 -14.41
CA LYS A 253 13.43 16.48 -14.33
C LYS A 253 12.67 17.22 -13.23
N ILE A 254 11.36 17.02 -13.16
CA ILE A 254 10.49 17.65 -12.15
C ILE A 254 10.93 17.25 -10.75
N LYS A 255 11.19 15.97 -10.50
CA LYS A 255 11.75 15.46 -9.24
C LYS A 255 13.02 16.23 -8.83
N LYS A 256 13.98 16.40 -9.76
CA LYS A 256 15.21 17.17 -9.49
C LYS A 256 14.92 18.65 -9.19
N ILE A 257 13.90 19.23 -9.81
CA ILE A 257 13.46 20.60 -9.51
C ILE A 257 12.88 20.65 -8.09
N LEU A 258 11.95 19.76 -7.74
CA LEU A 258 11.31 19.72 -6.42
C LEU A 258 12.33 19.57 -5.30
N LEU A 259 13.27 18.62 -5.44
CA LEU A 259 14.34 18.40 -4.45
C LEU A 259 15.27 19.61 -4.30
N ALA A 260 15.59 20.31 -5.40
CA ALA A 260 16.41 21.54 -5.33
C ALA A 260 15.74 22.68 -4.55
N TYR A 261 14.42 22.60 -4.33
CA TYR A 261 13.64 23.54 -3.53
C TYR A 261 13.12 22.91 -2.23
N ASP A 262 13.70 21.79 -1.78
CA ASP A 262 13.36 21.12 -0.51
C ASP A 262 11.88 20.67 -0.43
N ILE A 263 11.35 20.21 -1.56
CA ILE A 263 9.99 19.66 -1.67
C ILE A 263 10.07 18.14 -1.71
N HIS A 264 9.71 17.50 -0.59
CA HIS A 264 9.84 16.05 -0.39
C HIS A 264 8.50 15.29 -0.41
N TYR A 265 7.36 15.99 -0.43
CA TYR A 265 6.04 15.38 -0.37
C TYR A 265 5.22 15.74 -1.60
N VAL A 266 4.56 14.75 -2.20
CA VAL A 266 3.72 14.90 -3.39
C VAL A 266 2.36 14.23 -3.18
N LEU A 267 1.28 15.00 -3.20
CA LEU A 267 -0.09 14.52 -3.09
C LEU A 267 -0.74 14.43 -4.47
N THR A 268 -1.40 13.32 -4.79
CA THR A 268 -1.96 13.05 -6.12
C THR A 268 -3.33 12.38 -6.14
N GLY A 269 -3.91 12.28 -7.34
CA GLY A 269 -5.15 11.56 -7.66
C GLY A 269 -4.98 10.62 -8.86
N HIS A 270 -5.92 10.69 -9.81
CA HIS A 270 -5.91 10.12 -11.16
C HIS A 270 -6.08 8.59 -11.25
N VAL A 271 -5.44 7.82 -10.37
CA VAL A 271 -5.53 6.34 -10.42
C VAL A 271 -6.83 5.80 -9.81
N HIS A 272 -7.68 6.69 -9.30
CA HIS A 272 -8.96 6.43 -8.62
C HIS A 272 -8.87 5.51 -7.38
N GLY A 273 -7.67 5.09 -7.02
CA GLY A 273 -7.35 4.22 -5.89
C GLY A 273 -6.39 4.90 -4.91
N THR A 274 -6.49 4.54 -3.65
CA THR A 274 -5.61 5.05 -2.59
C THR A 274 -4.27 4.30 -2.56
N GLN A 275 -3.14 5.03 -2.59
CA GLN A 275 -1.80 4.45 -2.43
C GLN A 275 -0.79 5.49 -1.95
N SER A 276 0.06 5.16 -0.97
CA SER A 276 1.19 6.01 -0.57
C SER A 276 2.48 5.23 -0.40
N GLY A 277 3.62 5.85 -0.70
CA GLY A 277 4.94 5.21 -0.69
C GLY A 277 6.09 6.18 -0.96
N GLN A 278 7.28 5.61 -1.19
CA GLN A 278 8.53 6.37 -1.40
C GLN A 278 9.08 6.11 -2.82
N ILE A 279 9.58 7.15 -3.49
CA ILE A 279 10.26 7.03 -4.81
C ILE A 279 11.73 7.44 -4.63
N ARG A 280 12.62 6.45 -4.57
CA ARG A 280 14.09 6.65 -4.51
C ARG A 280 14.69 6.83 -5.90
N PRO A 281 15.79 7.58 -6.08
CA PRO A 281 16.68 7.38 -7.21
C PRO A 281 17.55 6.15 -6.96
N CYS A 282 18.00 5.53 -8.05
CA CYS A 282 18.96 4.43 -7.99
C CYS A 282 20.38 4.88 -7.60
N GLU A 283 20.62 6.18 -7.35
CA GLU A 283 21.98 6.74 -7.35
C GLU A 283 22.37 7.46 -6.04
N GLU A 284 21.47 8.09 -5.26
CA GLU A 284 21.84 8.75 -3.98
C GLU A 284 20.80 8.60 -2.84
N PRO A 285 21.25 8.40 -1.57
CA PRO A 285 20.36 8.17 -0.41
C PRO A 285 19.44 9.34 -0.02
N ASN A 286 19.81 10.59 -0.30
CA ASN A 286 19.13 11.79 0.20
C ASN A 286 18.05 12.36 -0.76
N ASP A 287 17.81 11.73 -1.91
CA ASP A 287 16.94 12.25 -2.98
C ASP A 287 15.53 11.59 -2.98
N GLN A 288 14.91 11.47 -1.80
CA GLN A 288 13.63 10.79 -1.65
C GLN A 288 12.45 11.75 -1.81
N ILE A 289 11.46 11.36 -2.63
CA ILE A 289 10.12 11.96 -2.64
C ILE A 289 9.14 10.95 -2.07
N ASN A 290 8.43 11.35 -1.02
CA ASN A 290 7.25 10.67 -0.49
C ASN A 290 6.05 11.08 -1.34
N TYR A 291 5.22 10.13 -1.75
CA TYR A 291 3.96 10.43 -2.42
C TYR A 291 2.78 9.79 -1.71
N SER A 292 1.62 10.42 -1.85
CA SER A 292 0.34 9.83 -1.52
C SER A 292 -0.70 10.15 -2.57
N THR A 293 -1.43 9.13 -2.97
CA THR A 293 -2.54 9.18 -3.90
C THR A 293 -3.81 8.85 -3.16
N VAL A 294 -4.83 9.71 -3.30
CA VAL A 294 -6.16 9.48 -2.72
C VAL A 294 -7.10 8.83 -3.74
N GLY A 295 -8.07 8.06 -3.26
CA GLY A 295 -9.12 7.49 -4.10
C GLY A 295 -10.07 8.54 -4.71
N SER A 296 -10.93 8.10 -5.63
CA SER A 296 -11.92 8.96 -6.28
C SER A 296 -13.18 9.17 -5.42
N LEU A 297 -13.75 10.38 -5.44
CA LEU A 297 -15.08 10.70 -4.90
C LEU A 297 -16.14 10.93 -5.98
N GLY A 298 -15.79 10.71 -7.24
CA GLY A 298 -16.65 11.00 -8.39
C GLY A 298 -17.21 9.77 -9.08
N VAL A 299 -16.48 8.65 -9.04
CA VAL A 299 -16.88 7.44 -9.77
C VAL A 299 -17.50 6.43 -8.82
N ASP A 300 -18.80 6.14 -9.01
CA ASP A 300 -19.40 4.94 -8.45
C ASP A 300 -18.93 3.71 -9.25
N PHE A 301 -17.73 3.22 -8.92
CA PHE A 301 -17.15 2.04 -9.56
C PHE A 301 -18.08 0.83 -9.47
N ASN A 302 -18.94 0.76 -8.45
CA ASN A 302 -19.94 -0.29 -8.35
C ASN A 302 -20.97 -0.18 -9.47
N ARG A 303 -21.46 1.01 -9.79
CA ARG A 303 -22.45 1.22 -10.85
C ARG A 303 -21.89 0.99 -12.25
N GLU A 304 -20.70 1.50 -12.58
CA GLU A 304 -20.08 1.23 -13.90
C GLU A 304 -19.76 -0.26 -14.10
N PHE A 305 -19.34 -0.95 -13.04
CA PHE A 305 -19.10 -2.38 -13.06
C PHE A 305 -20.42 -3.16 -13.20
N ILE A 306 -21.46 -2.77 -12.45
CA ILE A 306 -22.81 -3.33 -12.56
C ILE A 306 -23.36 -3.13 -13.98
N GLU A 307 -23.28 -1.94 -14.57
CA GLU A 307 -23.76 -1.68 -15.94
C GLU A 307 -23.00 -2.52 -16.99
N LYS A 308 -21.69 -2.75 -16.80
CA LYS A 308 -20.90 -3.68 -17.64
C LYS A 308 -21.29 -5.15 -17.43
N MET A 309 -21.71 -5.53 -16.23
CA MET A 309 -22.16 -6.89 -15.91
C MET A 309 -23.64 -7.15 -16.22
N GLU A 310 -24.51 -6.12 -16.22
CA GLU A 310 -25.95 -6.17 -16.54
C GLU A 310 -26.26 -6.56 -18.00
N LEU A 311 -25.22 -6.61 -18.85
CA LEU A 311 -25.26 -7.26 -20.16
C LEU A 311 -25.35 -8.80 -20.06
N GLN A 312 -25.28 -9.38 -18.86
CA GLN A 312 -25.48 -10.79 -18.56
C GLN A 312 -26.66 -10.97 -17.58
N ASP A 313 -27.40 -12.06 -17.77
CA ASP A 313 -28.77 -12.36 -17.31
C ASP A 313 -29.26 -11.72 -15.97
N LYS A 314 -30.41 -11.05 -16.01
CA LYS A 314 -30.86 -10.04 -15.01
C LYS A 314 -31.40 -10.59 -13.68
N THR A 315 -31.73 -11.87 -13.56
CA THR A 315 -32.48 -12.38 -12.39
C THR A 315 -31.60 -13.06 -11.34
N GLU A 316 -30.48 -13.66 -11.75
CA GLU A 316 -29.51 -14.28 -10.83
C GLU A 316 -28.47 -13.27 -10.32
N LEU A 317 -28.35 -12.12 -11.00
CA LEU A 317 -27.37 -11.08 -10.74
C LEU A 317 -27.73 -10.19 -9.54
N THR A 318 -29.01 -9.84 -9.34
CA THR A 318 -29.44 -8.90 -8.28
C THR A 318 -29.21 -9.44 -6.86
N GLU A 319 -29.39 -10.75 -6.65
CA GLU A 319 -29.10 -11.44 -5.38
C GLU A 319 -27.59 -11.58 -5.14
N ARG A 320 -26.81 -11.82 -6.20
CA ARG A 320 -25.33 -11.82 -6.15
C ARG A 320 -24.76 -10.43 -5.89
N ILE A 321 -25.29 -9.39 -6.53
CA ILE A 321 -24.86 -7.99 -6.39
C ILE A 321 -25.12 -7.49 -4.97
N LYS A 322 -26.25 -7.82 -4.33
CA LYS A 322 -26.46 -7.45 -2.91
C LYS A 322 -25.44 -8.08 -1.96
N LYS A 323 -24.94 -9.28 -2.26
CA LYS A 323 -23.87 -9.94 -1.49
C LYS A 323 -22.46 -9.51 -1.91
N GLN A 324 -22.24 -9.14 -3.17
CA GLN A 324 -20.94 -8.79 -3.73
C GLN A 324 -20.63 -7.29 -3.75
N LEU A 325 -21.61 -6.40 -3.57
CA LEU A 325 -21.39 -4.98 -3.30
C LEU A 325 -20.53 -4.76 -2.04
N VAL A 326 -20.60 -5.69 -1.08
CA VAL A 326 -19.73 -5.75 0.09
C VAL A 326 -18.30 -6.15 -0.31
N GLU A 327 -18.14 -7.14 -1.19
CA GLU A 327 -16.84 -7.66 -1.62
C GLU A 327 -16.09 -6.78 -2.63
N LEU A 328 -16.78 -6.06 -3.52
CA LEU A 328 -16.15 -5.22 -4.56
C LEU A 328 -15.60 -3.90 -4.03
N SER A 329 -16.04 -3.48 -2.85
CA SER A 329 -15.35 -2.42 -2.12
C SER A 329 -13.91 -2.80 -1.75
N LEU A 330 -13.54 -4.10 -1.72
CA LEU A 330 -12.23 -4.58 -1.24
C LEU A 330 -11.11 -4.53 -2.29
N TYR A 331 -11.42 -4.32 -3.58
CA TYR A 331 -10.41 -4.30 -4.65
C TYR A 331 -10.14 -2.85 -5.11
N GLY A 332 -9.04 -2.25 -4.63
CA GLY A 332 -8.45 -1.04 -5.26
C GLY A 332 -8.96 0.34 -4.80
N HIS A 333 -9.40 0.48 -3.55
CA HIS A 333 -9.62 1.74 -2.78
C HIS A 333 -10.20 2.97 -3.53
N HIS A 334 -11.37 2.79 -4.15
CA HIS A 334 -12.29 3.85 -4.57
C HIS A 334 -13.06 4.44 -3.36
N ASN A 335 -13.70 5.61 -3.52
CA ASN A 335 -14.54 6.29 -2.52
C ASN A 335 -13.81 6.56 -1.20
N ALA A 336 -12.67 7.25 -1.31
CA ALA A 336 -11.79 7.53 -0.19
C ALA A 336 -11.40 9.01 -0.13
N TYR A 337 -11.13 9.49 1.09
CA TYR A 337 -10.47 10.78 1.33
C TYR A 337 -9.34 10.60 2.33
N ASN A 338 -8.36 11.50 2.30
CA ASN A 338 -7.26 11.49 3.25
C ASN A 338 -7.33 12.71 4.18
N VAL A 339 -6.89 12.53 5.42
CA VAL A 339 -6.67 13.60 6.39
C VAL A 339 -5.18 13.63 6.71
N TRP A 340 -4.55 14.76 6.43
CA TRP A 340 -3.15 14.99 6.73
C TRP A 340 -3.05 15.85 7.97
N THR A 341 -2.37 15.35 9.00
CA THR A 341 -2.08 16.09 10.22
C THR A 341 -0.61 16.46 10.21
N ILE A 342 -0.32 17.76 10.29
CA ILE A 342 1.05 18.28 10.34
C ILE A 342 1.23 18.96 11.69
N SER A 343 2.26 18.57 12.42
CA SER A 343 2.62 19.21 13.69
C SER A 343 3.61 20.37 13.48
N ASP A 344 3.72 21.24 14.49
CA ASP A 344 4.78 22.26 14.58
C ASP A 344 6.21 21.68 14.55
N THR A 345 6.41 20.43 14.94
CA THR A 345 7.69 19.71 14.85
C THR A 345 8.01 19.19 13.45
N GLY A 346 7.10 19.34 12.49
CA GLY A 346 7.24 18.80 11.13
C GLY A 346 6.87 17.32 11.00
N LEU A 347 6.40 16.66 12.08
CA LEU A 347 5.80 15.34 11.98
C LEU A 347 4.55 15.40 11.09
N ILE A 348 4.49 14.53 10.08
CA ILE A 348 3.34 14.41 9.18
C ILE A 348 2.68 13.05 9.39
N GLN A 349 1.38 13.05 9.63
CA GLN A 349 0.55 11.86 9.72
C GLN A 349 -0.53 11.89 8.63
N GLU A 350 -0.74 10.77 7.96
CA GLU A 350 -1.81 10.55 6.99
C GLU A 350 -2.81 9.55 7.57
N GLU A 351 -4.08 9.94 7.66
CA GLU A 351 -5.21 9.06 7.97
C GLU A 351 -6.06 8.89 6.72
N GLN A 352 -6.31 7.65 6.30
CA GLN A 352 -7.09 7.35 5.11
C GLN A 352 -8.47 6.88 5.54
N TYR A 353 -9.51 7.51 4.98
CA TYR A 353 -10.91 7.23 5.27
C TYR A 353 -11.59 6.67 4.03
N LYS A 354 -12.41 5.65 4.25
CA LYS A 354 -13.14 4.97 3.18
C LYS A 354 -14.61 4.83 3.52
N TYR A 355 -15.44 4.94 2.50
CA TYR A 355 -16.88 4.70 2.60
C TYR A 355 -17.19 3.22 2.54
N PHE A 356 -17.93 2.72 3.53
CA PHE A 356 -18.42 1.36 3.64
C PHE A 356 -19.94 1.36 3.66
N ILE A 357 -20.54 0.36 3.01
CA ILE A 357 -21.96 0.04 3.15
C ILE A 357 -22.01 -1.39 3.67
N ASP A 358 -22.35 -1.56 4.94
CA ASP A 358 -22.49 -2.86 5.58
C ASP A 358 -23.91 -3.03 6.14
N GLU A 359 -24.58 -4.13 5.79
CA GLU A 359 -25.98 -4.41 6.17
C GLU A 359 -27.00 -3.26 5.94
N GLY A 360 -26.73 -2.37 4.98
CA GLY A 360 -27.55 -1.20 4.69
C GLY A 360 -27.22 0.05 5.51
N VAL A 361 -26.19 -0.01 6.36
CA VAL A 361 -25.63 1.14 7.07
C VAL A 361 -24.45 1.69 6.28
N ALA A 362 -24.59 2.94 5.84
CA ALA A 362 -23.54 3.71 5.18
C ALA A 362 -22.68 4.42 6.22
N GLU A 363 -21.37 4.17 6.24
CA GLU A 363 -20.46 4.84 7.16
C GLU A 363 -19.06 5.07 6.57
N TRP A 364 -18.38 6.10 7.06
CA TRP A 364 -16.99 6.37 6.76
C TRP A 364 -16.12 5.89 7.92
N LYS A 365 -15.09 5.09 7.62
CA LYS A 365 -14.15 4.56 8.61
C LYS A 365 -12.72 4.91 8.25
N CYS A 366 -11.94 5.32 9.26
CA CYS A 366 -10.48 5.34 9.14
C CYS A 366 -10.01 3.88 9.06
N TRP A 367 -9.22 3.56 8.05
CA TRP A 367 -8.80 2.18 7.79
C TRP A 367 -7.28 2.04 7.64
N ASN A 368 -6.55 3.15 7.56
CA ASN A 368 -5.09 3.16 7.51
C ASN A 368 -4.54 4.46 8.10
N THR A 369 -3.44 4.36 8.83
CA THR A 369 -2.70 5.51 9.38
C THR A 369 -1.22 5.35 9.08
N LYS A 370 -0.60 6.38 8.52
CA LYS A 370 0.83 6.43 8.20
C LYS A 370 1.49 7.63 8.85
N ILE A 371 2.74 7.46 9.28
CA ILE A 371 3.54 8.52 9.89
C ILE A 371 4.80 8.70 9.05
N PHE A 372 5.09 9.94 8.66
CA PHE A 372 6.31 10.35 7.97
C PHE A 372 7.15 11.19 8.94
N GLN A 373 8.37 10.73 9.23
CA GLN A 373 9.36 11.48 9.99
C GLN A 373 10.42 12.03 9.04
N ASN A 374 10.73 13.32 9.14
CA ASN A 374 11.94 13.88 8.57
C ASN A 374 13.11 13.50 9.49
N GLU A 375 14.02 12.64 9.02
CA GLU A 375 15.34 12.55 9.63
C GLU A 375 16.09 13.83 9.24
N ASP A 376 16.26 14.76 10.17
CA ASP A 376 17.11 15.92 9.97
C ASP A 376 18.52 15.44 9.59
N ILE A 377 18.99 15.90 8.43
CA ILE A 377 20.36 15.78 7.95
C ILE A 377 21.24 16.57 8.93
N SER A 378 21.66 15.94 10.03
CA SER A 378 22.78 16.43 10.82
C SER A 378 24.05 16.11 10.05
N GLU A 379 24.76 17.16 9.63
CA GLU A 379 26.15 17.08 9.17
C GLU A 379 26.95 16.13 10.10
N VAL A 380 27.24 14.93 9.63
CA VAL A 380 28.25 14.09 10.27
C VAL A 380 29.59 14.61 9.76
N SER A 381 30.14 15.52 10.54
CA SER A 381 31.56 15.83 10.54
C SER A 381 32.35 14.53 10.70
N ASP A 382 33.23 14.25 9.74
CA ASP A 382 34.39 13.39 9.90
C ASP A 382 35.09 13.73 11.22
N GLU A 383 35.13 12.80 12.18
CA GLU A 383 36.14 12.77 13.23
C GLU A 383 36.19 11.39 13.91
N GLY A 384 37.18 10.59 13.50
CA GLY A 384 38.01 9.75 14.36
C GLY A 384 37.36 8.57 15.11
N GLU A 385 37.48 7.37 14.53
CA GLU A 385 37.54 6.14 15.31
C GLU A 385 38.88 6.10 16.08
N GLU A 386 38.83 6.22 17.41
CA GLU A 386 39.88 5.72 18.30
C GLU A 386 39.31 4.75 19.36
N ASN A 387 40.16 3.77 19.66
CA ASN A 387 39.93 2.53 20.39
C ASN A 387 39.61 2.65 21.90
N GLY A 388 38.97 1.59 22.41
CA GLY A 388 39.10 1.09 23.79
C GLY A 388 37.79 1.09 24.59
N GLY A 389 37.36 0.05 25.29
CA GLY A 389 37.98 -1.20 25.68
C GLY A 389 37.01 -2.03 26.56
N LEU A 390 37.38 -3.30 26.73
CA LEU A 390 36.77 -4.39 27.49
C LEU A 390 36.07 -3.99 28.81
N PHE A 391 34.98 -4.70 29.13
CA PHE A 391 34.82 -5.35 30.43
C PHE A 391 34.10 -6.70 30.30
N ASP A 392 34.65 -7.66 31.05
CA ASP A 392 34.49 -9.11 30.97
C ASP A 392 33.15 -9.68 31.45
N LYS A 393 32.82 -10.83 30.86
CA LYS A 393 31.84 -11.82 31.35
C LYS A 393 32.38 -12.54 32.60
N PRO A 394 31.49 -13.17 33.39
CA PRO A 394 31.75 -14.50 33.92
C PRO A 394 30.99 -15.55 33.12
N SER A 395 31.74 -16.56 32.66
CA SER A 395 31.29 -17.80 32.04
C SER A 395 30.73 -18.78 33.06
N GLU A 396 29.61 -19.43 32.73
CA GLU A 396 29.37 -20.82 33.14
C GLU A 396 28.85 -21.62 31.95
N GLN A 397 29.42 -22.81 31.81
CA GLN A 397 29.50 -23.61 30.60
C GLN A 397 28.40 -24.68 30.53
N LEU A 398 27.94 -24.89 29.30
CA LEU A 398 27.51 -26.17 28.71
C LEU A 398 26.26 -26.86 29.27
N SER A 399 25.13 -26.60 28.60
CA SER A 399 24.41 -27.70 27.96
C SER A 399 24.16 -27.34 26.48
N GLU A 400 24.70 -28.15 25.58
CA GLU A 400 24.40 -28.08 24.13
C GLU A 400 22.93 -28.45 23.91
N GLN A 401 22.09 -27.43 23.82
CA GLN A 401 20.76 -27.56 23.25
C GLN A 401 20.72 -26.72 21.97
N LEU A 402 20.36 -27.40 20.87
CA LEU A 402 20.17 -26.83 19.54
C LEU A 402 19.51 -25.45 19.61
N LYS A 403 20.23 -24.43 19.15
CA LYS A 403 19.71 -23.08 18.93
C LYS A 403 18.66 -23.13 17.83
N VAL A 404 17.40 -22.86 18.19
CA VAL A 404 16.37 -22.45 17.23
C VAL A 404 16.44 -20.94 17.17
N ASP A 405 16.78 -20.40 16.00
CA ASP A 405 16.94 -18.98 15.75
C ASP A 405 15.58 -18.36 15.38
N TYR A 406 15.07 -17.46 16.21
CA TYR A 406 13.81 -16.73 15.99
C TYR A 406 14.13 -15.34 15.47
N ASP A 407 13.90 -15.05 14.19
CA ASP A 407 14.72 -14.02 13.58
C ASP A 407 14.06 -13.15 12.51
N THR A 408 12.78 -12.74 12.63
CA THR A 408 12.22 -11.62 11.82
C THR A 408 11.13 -10.84 12.58
N PRO A 409 11.45 -10.04 13.62
CA PRO A 409 10.44 -9.29 14.39
C PRO A 409 9.56 -8.39 13.49
N ASP A 410 10.18 -7.63 12.58
CA ASP A 410 9.49 -6.66 11.73
C ASP A 410 8.52 -7.29 10.72
N TYR A 411 8.84 -8.49 10.21
CA TYR A 411 7.96 -9.21 9.28
C TYR A 411 6.90 -10.01 10.02
N ALA A 412 7.25 -10.60 11.17
CA ALA A 412 6.28 -11.31 12.00
C ALA A 412 5.14 -10.38 12.41
N GLU A 413 5.47 -9.16 12.87
CA GLU A 413 4.48 -8.15 13.25
C GLU A 413 3.59 -7.78 12.06
N LYS A 414 4.17 -7.44 10.89
CA LYS A 414 3.39 -7.13 9.68
C LYS A 414 2.44 -8.25 9.27
N LEU A 415 2.92 -9.49 9.26
CA LEU A 415 2.11 -10.66 8.89
C LEU A 415 0.98 -10.90 9.90
N LEU A 416 1.26 -10.74 11.19
CA LEU A 416 0.26 -10.89 12.25
C LEU A 416 -0.75 -9.75 12.27
N THR A 417 -0.33 -8.53 11.94
CA THR A 417 -1.23 -7.37 11.74
C THR A 417 -2.20 -7.65 10.62
N ILE A 418 -1.74 -8.14 9.46
CA ILE A 418 -2.63 -8.54 8.36
C ILE A 418 -3.59 -9.66 8.80
N VAL A 419 -3.09 -10.67 9.52
CA VAL A 419 -3.95 -11.74 10.05
C VAL A 419 -5.03 -11.20 10.99
N SER A 420 -4.68 -10.22 11.82
CA SER A 420 -5.60 -9.57 12.77
C SER A 420 -6.62 -8.69 12.07
N GLU A 421 -6.18 -7.73 11.25
CA GLU A 421 -7.02 -6.76 10.54
C GLU A 421 -8.00 -7.43 9.59
N GLN A 422 -7.55 -8.47 8.88
CA GLN A 422 -8.39 -9.23 7.95
C GLN A 422 -9.17 -10.35 8.65
N GLN A 423 -9.08 -10.44 9.97
CA GLN A 423 -9.76 -11.43 10.81
C GLN A 423 -9.52 -12.87 10.33
N LEU A 424 -8.32 -13.20 9.85
CA LEU A 424 -8.02 -14.50 9.23
C LEU A 424 -7.82 -15.61 10.24
N TYR A 425 -7.57 -15.23 11.48
CA TYR A 425 -7.60 -16.12 12.61
C TYR A 425 -9.04 -16.34 13.05
N LYS A 426 -9.64 -17.42 12.54
CA LYS A 426 -11.03 -17.77 12.81
C LYS A 426 -11.11 -18.67 14.03
N THR A 427 -12.04 -18.37 14.93
CA THR A 427 -12.31 -19.17 16.13
C THR A 427 -13.57 -19.99 15.94
N GLY A 428 -13.54 -21.27 16.29
CA GLY A 428 -14.64 -22.20 16.03
C GLY A 428 -14.18 -23.65 16.08
N HIS A 429 -15.08 -24.60 15.85
CA HIS A 429 -14.72 -26.02 15.87
C HIS A 429 -14.37 -26.52 14.46
N TYR A 430 -13.07 -26.73 14.20
CA TYR A 430 -12.54 -27.12 12.89
C TYR A 430 -12.09 -28.57 12.84
N HIS A 431 -12.43 -29.25 11.76
CA HIS A 431 -12.05 -30.65 11.51
C HIS A 431 -10.82 -30.69 10.62
N TRP A 432 -9.70 -31.14 11.17
CA TRP A 432 -8.48 -31.40 10.42
C TRP A 432 -8.40 -32.90 10.14
N LYS A 433 -7.57 -33.29 9.16
CA LYS A 433 -7.51 -34.67 8.63
C LYS A 433 -7.51 -35.77 9.72
N ASN A 434 -6.80 -35.54 10.83
CA ASN A 434 -6.66 -36.51 11.93
C ASN A 434 -6.95 -35.91 13.33
N SER A 435 -7.56 -34.72 13.42
CA SER A 435 -7.67 -34.01 14.71
C SER A 435 -8.68 -32.86 14.68
N TYR A 436 -9.03 -32.33 15.86
CA TYR A 436 -9.99 -31.22 16.01
C TYR A 436 -9.31 -29.99 16.60
N ARG A 437 -9.68 -28.79 16.11
CA ARG A 437 -9.08 -27.51 16.51
C ARG A 437 -10.16 -26.50 16.91
N LEU A 438 -9.82 -25.59 17.81
CA LEU A 438 -10.68 -24.49 18.25
C LEU A 438 -10.47 -23.20 17.44
N ASN A 439 -9.53 -23.23 16.50
CA ASN A 439 -9.24 -22.11 15.63
C ASN A 439 -8.60 -22.57 14.31
N TRP A 440 -8.70 -21.73 13.30
CA TRP A 440 -8.23 -21.94 11.94
C TRP A 440 -7.60 -20.66 11.43
N LEU A 441 -6.51 -20.79 10.68
CA LEU A 441 -5.91 -19.66 9.97
C LEU A 441 -6.26 -19.77 8.49
N ASP A 442 -7.03 -18.80 7.98
CA ASP A 442 -7.42 -18.78 6.57
C ASP A 442 -6.30 -18.24 5.68
N THR A 443 -5.28 -19.07 5.45
CA THR A 443 -4.19 -18.70 4.55
C THR A 443 -4.61 -18.63 3.08
N SER A 444 -5.77 -19.18 2.69
CA SER A 444 -6.26 -19.06 1.32
C SER A 444 -6.70 -17.62 1.02
N TYR A 445 -7.39 -17.00 1.98
CA TYR A 445 -7.72 -15.57 1.91
C TYR A 445 -6.48 -14.70 2.15
N PHE A 446 -5.56 -15.12 3.04
CA PHE A 446 -4.29 -14.43 3.27
C PHE A 446 -3.49 -14.17 1.99
N PHE A 447 -3.43 -15.15 1.08
CA PHE A 447 -2.73 -15.02 -0.21
C PHE A 447 -3.41 -14.10 -1.22
N GLN A 448 -4.63 -13.63 -0.96
CA GLN A 448 -5.29 -12.64 -1.83
C GLN A 448 -4.77 -11.22 -1.56
N HIS A 449 -4.08 -11.00 -0.42
CA HIS A 449 -3.50 -9.71 -0.08
C HIS A 449 -2.11 -9.56 -0.65
N LYS A 450 -1.95 -8.57 -1.53
CA LYS A 450 -0.66 -8.26 -2.18
C LYS A 450 0.44 -7.93 -1.15
N ASP A 451 0.08 -7.21 -0.10
CA ASP A 451 1.02 -6.81 0.96
C ASP A 451 1.48 -8.02 1.79
N ALA A 452 0.62 -9.03 1.97
CA ALA A 452 1.02 -10.30 2.57
C ALA A 452 2.03 -11.00 1.66
N LEU A 453 1.74 -11.13 0.36
CA LEU A 453 2.65 -11.76 -0.61
C LEU A 453 4.02 -11.08 -0.68
N PHE A 454 4.07 -9.74 -0.69
CA PHE A 454 5.33 -9.00 -0.66
C PHE A 454 6.06 -9.15 0.67
N SER A 455 5.36 -9.04 1.80
CA SER A 455 5.97 -9.21 3.13
C SER A 455 6.53 -10.63 3.31
N ILE A 456 5.86 -11.64 2.77
CA ILE A 456 6.35 -13.02 2.77
C ILE A 456 7.58 -13.14 1.86
N ALA A 457 7.54 -12.57 0.65
CA ALA A 457 8.66 -12.63 -0.28
C ALA A 457 9.91 -11.96 0.30
N ASP A 458 9.76 -10.76 0.87
CA ASP A 458 10.83 -10.02 1.54
C ASP A 458 11.36 -10.79 2.76
N GLY A 459 10.47 -11.32 3.60
CA GLY A 459 10.86 -12.12 4.76
C GLY A 459 11.61 -13.39 4.37
N ILE A 460 11.21 -14.07 3.29
CA ILE A 460 11.95 -15.23 2.78
C ILE A 460 13.30 -14.79 2.21
N ALA A 461 13.35 -13.71 1.42
CA ALA A 461 14.60 -13.18 0.87
C ALA A 461 15.62 -12.86 1.98
N ASP A 462 15.15 -12.20 3.02
CA ASP A 462 15.93 -11.82 4.18
C ASP A 462 16.43 -13.04 4.97
N LEU A 463 15.59 -14.08 5.15
CA LEU A 463 16.03 -15.36 5.71
C LEU A 463 17.19 -15.96 4.90
N PHE A 464 17.07 -16.02 3.58
CA PHE A 464 18.14 -16.54 2.71
C PHE A 464 19.43 -15.72 2.77
N ASN A 465 19.33 -14.40 2.95
CA ASN A 465 20.50 -13.53 3.06
C ASN A 465 21.23 -13.71 4.40
N ARG A 466 20.48 -13.79 5.51
CA ARG A 466 21.05 -13.84 6.86
C ARG A 466 21.47 -15.23 7.31
N LYS A 467 20.77 -16.29 6.89
CA LYS A 467 21.08 -17.65 7.34
C LYS A 467 22.10 -18.30 6.42
N ALA A 468 23.31 -18.50 6.94
CA ALA A 468 24.37 -19.24 6.25
C ALA A 468 23.90 -20.63 5.80
N ASP A 469 23.07 -21.29 6.61
CA ASP A 469 22.50 -22.60 6.31
C ASP A 469 21.64 -22.60 5.03
N LEU A 470 21.05 -21.48 4.63
CA LEU A 470 20.24 -21.38 3.40
C LEU A 470 21.06 -21.07 2.14
N LYS A 471 22.37 -20.79 2.25
CA LYS A 471 23.21 -20.46 1.08
C LYS A 471 23.54 -21.69 0.23
N ASP A 472 23.67 -22.85 0.87
CA ASP A 472 24.04 -24.13 0.25
C ASP A 472 22.81 -25.00 -0.08
N ILE A 473 21.77 -24.42 -0.66
CA ILE A 473 20.59 -25.16 -1.15
C ILE A 473 20.78 -25.53 -2.62
N ASP A 474 20.49 -26.78 -2.99
CA ASP A 474 20.56 -27.25 -4.38
C ASP A 474 19.22 -27.09 -5.11
N CYS A 475 18.11 -27.26 -4.39
CA CYS A 475 16.77 -27.17 -4.95
C CYS A 475 15.75 -26.53 -3.99
N ILE A 476 14.86 -25.69 -4.53
CA ILE A 476 13.74 -25.07 -3.82
C ILE A 476 12.44 -25.72 -4.26
N ILE A 477 11.63 -26.14 -3.29
CA ILE A 477 10.40 -26.90 -3.48
C ILE A 477 9.22 -26.10 -2.93
N GLY A 478 8.26 -25.76 -3.77
CA GLY A 478 6.95 -25.29 -3.33
C GLY A 478 6.08 -26.48 -2.94
N LEU A 479 5.65 -26.58 -1.68
CA LEU A 479 4.80 -27.67 -1.20
C LEU A 479 3.32 -27.28 -1.25
N GLY A 480 2.52 -28.06 -1.98
CA GLY A 480 1.09 -27.78 -2.16
C GLY A 480 0.82 -26.50 -2.97
N ILE A 481 -0.45 -26.24 -3.25
CA ILE A 481 -0.84 -25.10 -4.10
C ILE A 481 -0.30 -23.78 -3.54
N LYS A 482 -0.30 -23.65 -2.22
CA LYS A 482 0.17 -22.46 -1.52
C LYS A 482 1.69 -22.30 -1.60
N GLY A 483 2.44 -23.39 -1.44
CA GLY A 483 3.89 -23.38 -1.68
C GLY A 483 4.24 -23.09 -3.15
N ALA A 484 3.45 -23.54 -4.12
CA ALA A 484 3.63 -23.17 -5.53
C ALA A 484 3.44 -21.67 -5.79
N ILE A 485 2.41 -21.07 -5.19
CA ILE A 485 2.19 -19.62 -5.27
C ILE A 485 3.42 -18.90 -4.73
N LEU A 486 3.84 -19.21 -3.51
CA LEU A 486 5.01 -18.61 -2.88
C LEU A 486 6.28 -18.77 -3.71
N LEU A 487 6.56 -19.98 -4.18
CA LEU A 487 7.73 -20.25 -5.02
C LEU A 487 7.70 -19.41 -6.30
N SER A 488 6.54 -19.25 -6.92
CA SER A 488 6.40 -18.43 -8.14
C SER A 488 6.74 -16.95 -7.88
N TYR A 489 6.42 -16.44 -6.69
CA TYR A 489 6.75 -15.08 -6.28
C TYR A 489 8.23 -14.89 -5.99
N ILE A 490 8.91 -15.85 -5.37
CA ILE A 490 10.31 -15.66 -4.94
C ILE A 490 11.35 -16.24 -5.88
N ARG A 491 10.95 -17.03 -6.90
CA ARG A 491 11.88 -17.73 -7.80
C ARG A 491 12.91 -16.81 -8.43
N PHE A 492 12.56 -15.56 -8.72
CA PHE A 492 13.47 -14.59 -9.32
C PHE A 492 14.68 -14.27 -8.44
N LEU A 493 14.59 -14.47 -7.12
CA LEU A 493 15.70 -14.30 -6.17
C LEU A 493 16.74 -15.41 -6.30
N PHE A 494 16.39 -16.53 -6.93
CA PHE A 494 17.22 -17.72 -7.02
C PHE A 494 17.36 -18.20 -8.47
N PRO A 495 17.88 -17.36 -9.38
CA PRO A 495 17.93 -17.68 -10.82
C PRO A 495 18.80 -18.91 -11.12
N ASP A 496 19.80 -19.18 -10.27
CA ASP A 496 20.76 -20.28 -10.45
C ASP A 496 20.39 -21.56 -9.68
N LYS A 497 19.25 -21.58 -8.98
CA LYS A 497 18.80 -22.74 -8.19
C LYS A 497 17.71 -23.51 -8.92
N ALA A 498 17.71 -24.83 -8.78
CA ALA A 498 16.63 -25.65 -9.32
C ALA A 498 15.34 -25.43 -8.52
N CYS A 499 14.22 -25.20 -9.20
CA CYS A 499 12.92 -25.01 -8.54
C CYS A 499 11.94 -26.09 -8.99
N SER A 500 11.18 -26.67 -8.05
CA SER A 500 10.12 -27.63 -8.34
C SER A 500 8.88 -27.38 -7.48
N TYR A 501 7.74 -27.85 -7.95
CA TYR A 501 6.49 -27.84 -7.20
C TYR A 501 6.11 -29.28 -6.87
N LEU A 502 5.79 -29.56 -5.61
CA LEU A 502 5.28 -30.86 -5.19
C LEU A 502 3.86 -30.74 -4.63
N PRO A 503 2.84 -31.31 -5.32
CA PRO A 503 1.47 -31.32 -4.84
C PRO A 503 1.30 -32.24 -3.62
N GLU A 504 0.46 -31.85 -2.67
CA GLU A 504 0.17 -32.63 -1.46
C GLU A 504 -0.55 -33.96 -1.76
N ASN A 505 -1.37 -33.99 -2.82
CA ASN A 505 -2.13 -35.18 -3.23
C ASN A 505 -1.54 -35.77 -4.52
N LYS A 506 -1.13 -37.04 -4.46
CA LYS A 506 -0.59 -37.78 -5.60
C LYS A 506 -1.70 -38.14 -6.60
N LYS A 507 -1.54 -37.67 -7.83
CA LYS A 507 -2.27 -38.17 -9.00
C LYS A 507 -1.27 -38.56 -10.08
N GLU A 508 -1.68 -39.40 -11.03
CA GLU A 508 -0.79 -39.93 -12.09
C GLU A 508 -0.09 -38.83 -12.91
N TYR A 509 -0.71 -37.65 -13.05
CA TYR A 509 -0.13 -36.53 -13.78
C TYR A 509 1.01 -35.82 -13.03
N ASN A 510 1.25 -36.10 -11.75
CA ASN A 510 2.34 -35.49 -10.97
C ASN A 510 3.71 -36.20 -11.19
N LYS A 511 3.79 -37.14 -12.14
CA LYS A 511 4.98 -37.97 -12.34
C LYS A 511 6.21 -37.15 -12.74
N TYR A 512 6.01 -36.04 -13.45
CA TYR A 512 7.09 -35.21 -13.98
C TYR A 512 7.80 -34.40 -12.89
N GLU A 513 7.06 -33.89 -11.92
CA GLU A 513 7.58 -33.12 -10.79
C GLU A 513 8.56 -33.95 -9.94
N TRP A 514 8.33 -35.27 -9.86
CA TRP A 514 9.17 -36.21 -9.13
C TRP A 514 10.40 -36.68 -9.91
N GLN A 515 10.44 -36.54 -11.24
CA GLN A 515 11.58 -36.97 -12.06
C GLN A 515 12.87 -36.23 -11.70
N LEU A 516 12.78 -34.98 -11.25
CA LEU A 516 13.92 -34.19 -10.81
C LEU A 516 14.72 -34.88 -9.68
N PHE A 517 14.03 -35.70 -8.88
CA PHE A 517 14.59 -36.35 -7.69
C PHE A 517 14.93 -37.82 -7.91
N GLU A 518 14.57 -38.42 -9.05
CA GLU A 518 14.83 -39.84 -9.31
C GLU A 518 16.33 -40.11 -9.51
N LYS A 519 16.97 -40.70 -8.48
CA LYS A 519 18.42 -41.03 -8.45
C LYS A 519 19.33 -39.83 -8.76
N ASN A 520 18.91 -38.63 -8.39
CA ASN A 520 19.69 -37.42 -8.63
C ASN A 520 20.65 -37.15 -7.45
N GLU A 521 21.86 -37.70 -7.54
CA GLU A 521 22.92 -37.56 -6.51
C GLU A 521 23.45 -36.12 -6.34
N LYS A 522 23.07 -35.19 -7.23
CA LYS A 522 23.49 -33.78 -7.15
C LYS A 522 22.67 -32.97 -6.15
N ILE A 523 21.46 -33.42 -5.81
CA ILE A 523 20.58 -32.74 -4.86
C ILE A 523 20.85 -33.30 -3.48
N LYS A 524 21.59 -32.56 -2.65
CA LYS A 524 21.93 -32.93 -1.28
C LYS A 524 21.18 -32.09 -0.25
N ALA A 525 20.84 -30.86 -0.61
CA ALA A 525 20.11 -29.91 0.24
C ALA A 525 18.90 -29.31 -0.48
N VAL A 526 17.75 -29.29 0.20
CA VAL A 526 16.50 -28.75 -0.33
C VAL A 526 15.88 -27.73 0.62
N ALA A 527 15.36 -26.63 0.07
CA ALA A 527 14.42 -25.76 0.76
C ALA A 527 12.99 -26.14 0.40
N VAL A 528 12.12 -26.31 1.40
CA VAL A 528 10.70 -26.58 1.20
C VAL A 528 9.89 -25.40 1.71
N ILE A 529 9.06 -24.81 0.86
CA ILE A 529 8.30 -23.60 1.16
C ILE A 529 6.81 -23.94 1.25
N THR A 530 6.18 -23.54 2.36
CA THR A 530 4.78 -23.85 2.65
C THR A 530 4.12 -22.75 3.51
N ASP A 531 2.80 -22.76 3.62
CA ASP A 531 2.05 -21.72 4.33
C ASP A 531 2.03 -21.94 5.84
N VAL A 532 1.66 -23.14 6.31
CA VAL A 532 1.51 -23.44 7.74
C VAL A 532 2.15 -24.77 8.09
N VAL A 533 2.95 -24.78 9.16
CA VAL A 533 3.44 -26.01 9.78
C VAL A 533 2.81 -26.15 11.17
N HIS A 534 2.17 -27.30 11.42
CA HIS A 534 1.50 -27.59 12.70
C HIS A 534 2.05 -28.82 13.42
N SER A 535 1.77 -30.03 12.92
CA SER A 535 2.34 -31.27 13.46
C SER A 535 3.57 -31.74 12.67
N GLY A 536 3.83 -31.09 11.53
CA GLY A 536 4.85 -31.48 10.58
C GLY A 536 4.56 -32.74 9.77
N GLU A 537 3.37 -33.36 9.90
CA GLU A 537 3.08 -34.66 9.26
C GLU A 537 3.23 -34.60 7.73
N THR A 538 2.73 -33.55 7.07
CA THR A 538 2.89 -33.35 5.63
C THR A 538 4.36 -33.28 5.22
N VAL A 539 5.17 -32.59 6.03
CA VAL A 539 6.62 -32.46 5.82
C VAL A 539 7.33 -33.80 6.03
N LYS A 540 6.94 -34.59 7.05
CA LYS A 540 7.48 -35.94 7.29
C LYS A 540 7.20 -36.89 6.13
N VAL A 541 5.97 -36.87 5.62
CA VAL A 541 5.59 -37.66 4.45
C VAL A 541 6.45 -37.26 3.25
N LEU A 542 6.61 -35.96 3.01
CA LEU A 542 7.49 -35.46 1.96
C LEU A 542 8.95 -35.91 2.13
N ALA A 543 9.51 -35.82 3.34
CA ALA A 543 10.89 -36.23 3.63
C ALA A 543 11.12 -37.72 3.35
N LYS A 544 10.21 -38.60 3.78
CA LYS A 544 10.25 -40.04 3.49
C LYS A 544 10.23 -40.31 1.99
N GLU A 545 9.40 -39.58 1.26
CA GLU A 545 9.25 -39.76 -0.18
C GLU A 545 10.47 -39.28 -0.95
N LEU A 546 10.98 -38.08 -0.64
CA LEU A 546 12.20 -37.56 -1.23
C LEU A 546 13.39 -38.50 -0.96
N HIS A 547 13.55 -38.96 0.28
CA HIS A 547 14.59 -39.93 0.63
C HIS A 547 14.50 -41.21 -0.23
N SER A 548 13.29 -41.73 -0.43
CA SER A 548 13.08 -42.92 -1.28
C SER A 548 13.41 -42.70 -2.77
N LYS A 549 13.30 -41.45 -3.26
CA LYS A 549 13.52 -41.09 -4.66
C LYS A 549 14.97 -40.73 -4.96
N VAL A 550 15.60 -39.94 -4.08
CA VAL A 550 17.01 -39.53 -4.21
C VAL A 550 17.98 -40.62 -3.77
N GLY A 551 17.55 -41.56 -2.91
CA GLY A 551 18.35 -42.69 -2.44
C GLY A 551 19.42 -42.36 -1.40
N HIS A 552 19.41 -41.15 -0.83
CA HIS A 552 20.34 -40.72 0.22
C HIS A 552 19.69 -39.72 1.18
N PHE A 553 20.34 -39.42 2.31
CA PHE A 553 19.86 -38.43 3.27
C PHE A 553 19.98 -37.00 2.71
N LEU A 554 18.89 -36.26 2.76
CA LEU A 554 18.84 -34.85 2.37
C LEU A 554 18.98 -33.94 3.59
N ASP A 555 19.60 -32.78 3.39
CA ASP A 555 19.51 -31.62 4.28
C ASP A 555 18.26 -30.80 3.90
N MET A 556 17.17 -31.02 4.63
CA MET A 556 15.86 -30.41 4.38
C MET A 556 15.63 -29.20 5.28
N LYS A 557 15.47 -28.04 4.64
CA LYS A 557 15.21 -26.75 5.29
C LYS A 557 13.78 -26.32 4.96
N VAL A 558 12.88 -26.38 5.94
CA VAL A 558 11.49 -25.96 5.75
C VAL A 558 11.36 -24.50 6.10
N ILE A 559 10.77 -23.73 5.20
CA ILE A 559 10.45 -22.32 5.38
C ILE A 559 8.93 -22.21 5.36
N THR A 560 8.36 -21.79 6.47
CA THR A 560 6.91 -21.62 6.62
C THR A 560 6.56 -20.16 6.93
N ILE A 561 5.37 -19.73 6.50
CA ILE A 561 4.86 -18.43 6.94
C ILE A 561 4.54 -18.52 8.44
N PHE A 562 3.69 -19.48 8.80
CA PHE A 562 3.18 -19.62 10.15
C PHE A 562 3.59 -20.96 10.78
N ASP A 563 4.41 -20.88 11.82
CA ASP A 563 4.63 -22.00 12.72
C ASP A 563 3.58 -21.99 13.83
N THR A 564 2.85 -23.11 13.92
CA THR A 564 1.76 -23.34 14.87
C THR A 564 2.04 -24.51 15.81
N THR A 565 3.27 -25.03 15.78
CA THR A 565 3.70 -26.15 16.61
C THR A 565 3.71 -25.74 18.10
N SER A 566 3.28 -26.65 18.97
CA SER A 566 3.43 -26.50 20.43
C SER A 566 4.80 -26.94 20.94
N SER A 567 5.58 -27.64 20.09
CA SER A 567 6.93 -28.11 20.36
C SER A 567 7.87 -27.76 19.21
N ASN A 568 9.06 -27.26 19.52
CA ASN A 568 10.08 -26.86 18.53
C ASN A 568 10.72 -28.05 17.76
N LYS A 569 10.08 -29.23 17.72
CA LYS A 569 10.59 -30.46 17.06
C LYS A 569 9.47 -31.18 16.33
N ILE A 570 9.76 -31.61 15.10
CA ILE A 570 8.89 -32.47 14.29
C ILE A 570 9.38 -33.91 14.45
N ALA A 571 8.90 -34.61 15.48
CA ALA A 571 9.44 -35.92 15.86
C ALA A 571 9.38 -36.97 14.71
N GLY A 572 10.50 -37.66 14.45
CA GLY A 572 10.57 -38.78 13.52
C GLY A 572 10.88 -38.40 12.06
N ILE A 573 11.29 -37.15 11.82
CA ILE A 573 11.82 -36.71 10.52
C ILE A 573 13.33 -36.95 10.42
N GLU A 574 14.02 -37.00 11.56
CA GLU A 574 15.46 -37.18 11.69
C GLU A 574 15.93 -38.55 11.17
N ASP A 575 15.01 -39.53 11.14
CA ASP A 575 15.25 -40.87 10.59
C ASP A 575 15.36 -40.87 9.06
N THR A 576 14.91 -39.80 8.38
CA THR A 576 14.88 -39.73 6.91
C THR A 576 15.55 -38.51 6.29
N ALA A 577 15.76 -37.44 7.06
CA ALA A 577 16.45 -36.23 6.61
C ALA A 577 17.10 -35.49 7.78
N LYS A 578 18.17 -34.76 7.51
CA LYS A 578 18.58 -33.66 8.40
C LYS A 578 17.55 -32.54 8.24
N PHE A 579 17.07 -31.99 9.34
CA PHE A 579 15.90 -31.12 9.34
C PHE A 579 16.16 -29.77 10.02
N SER A 580 15.65 -28.69 9.44
CA SER A 580 15.59 -27.37 10.07
C SER A 580 14.28 -26.68 9.68
N LEU A 581 13.61 -26.04 10.64
CA LEU A 581 12.39 -25.26 10.42
C LEU A 581 12.70 -23.78 10.63
N PHE A 582 12.35 -22.97 9.64
CA PHE A 582 12.39 -21.52 9.67
C PHE A 582 10.96 -21.02 9.48
N SER A 583 10.55 -20.07 10.32
CA SER A 583 9.20 -19.49 10.28
C SER A 583 9.28 -17.98 10.24
N LEU A 584 8.43 -17.34 9.44
CA LEU A 584 8.31 -15.88 9.44
C LEU A 584 7.52 -15.36 10.65
N ALA A 585 6.50 -16.10 11.08
CA ALA A 585 5.66 -15.77 12.23
C ALA A 585 5.26 -17.03 13.00
N LYS A 586 5.01 -16.86 14.31
CA LYS A 586 4.39 -17.88 15.16
C LYS A 586 2.96 -17.50 15.47
N ILE A 587 2.05 -18.48 15.37
CA ILE A 587 0.65 -18.28 15.74
C ILE A 587 0.10 -19.54 16.39
N ARG A 588 -0.55 -19.39 17.53
CA ARG A 588 -0.98 -20.55 18.31
C ARG A 588 -2.23 -21.17 17.70
N ILE A 589 -2.25 -22.50 17.58
CA ILE A 589 -3.48 -23.25 17.31
C ILE A 589 -3.80 -24.13 18.52
N PHE A 590 -5.05 -24.03 18.98
CA PHE A 590 -5.57 -24.72 20.16
C PHE A 590 -6.22 -26.04 19.76
N ASP A 591 -5.79 -27.11 20.42
CA ASP A 591 -6.45 -28.42 20.35
C ASP A 591 -7.84 -28.37 21.00
N CYS A 592 -8.81 -29.06 20.39
CA CYS A 592 -10.07 -29.35 21.07
C CYS A 592 -9.85 -30.46 22.11
N PRO A 593 -10.20 -30.26 23.39
CA PRO A 593 -9.90 -31.21 24.47
C PRO A 593 -10.80 -32.46 24.51
N SER A 594 -11.85 -32.55 23.70
CA SER A 594 -12.83 -33.63 23.77
C SER A 594 -12.73 -34.60 22.59
N ALA A 595 -12.80 -35.91 22.87
CA ALA A 595 -13.00 -36.92 21.83
C ALA A 595 -14.38 -36.74 21.18
N CYS A 596 -14.41 -36.79 19.84
CA CYS A 596 -15.53 -36.54 18.93
C CYS A 596 -16.93 -36.79 19.50
N ASP A 597 -17.15 -37.96 20.11
CA ASP A 597 -18.49 -38.45 20.48
C ASP A 597 -19.04 -37.85 21.79
N SER A 598 -18.24 -37.10 22.53
CA SER A 598 -18.61 -36.45 23.80
C SER A 598 -18.45 -34.92 23.77
N CYS A 599 -18.15 -34.36 22.60
CA CYS A 599 -17.92 -32.93 22.44
C CYS A 599 -19.24 -32.16 22.54
N LEU A 600 -19.46 -31.46 23.67
CA LEU A 600 -20.65 -30.62 23.91
C LEU A 600 -20.86 -29.57 22.81
N ILE A 601 -19.80 -29.07 22.18
CA ILE A 601 -19.87 -28.12 21.06
C ILE A 601 -20.56 -28.76 19.84
N TYR A 602 -20.20 -30.00 19.53
CA TYR A 602 -20.84 -30.80 18.47
C TYR A 602 -22.25 -31.23 18.86
N GLU A 603 -22.45 -31.71 20.10
CA GLU A 603 -23.75 -32.17 20.62
C GLU A 603 -24.79 -31.04 20.66
N LYS A 604 -24.38 -29.83 21.06
CA LYS A 604 -25.28 -28.69 21.27
C LYS A 604 -25.24 -27.66 20.13
N ARG A 605 -24.45 -27.89 19.07
CA ARG A 605 -24.25 -26.95 17.94
C ARG A 605 -23.89 -25.53 18.39
N LEU A 606 -23.10 -25.42 19.46
CA LEU A 606 -22.74 -24.12 20.01
C LEU A 606 -21.68 -23.48 19.12
N ALA A 607 -21.96 -22.31 18.57
CA ALA A 607 -20.90 -21.39 18.17
C ALA A 607 -20.40 -20.76 19.47
N ASN A 608 -19.17 -21.05 19.91
CA ASN A 608 -18.65 -20.30 21.04
C ASN A 608 -17.20 -19.85 20.87
N ILE A 609 -17.11 -18.55 21.14
CA ILE A 609 -15.99 -17.63 21.22
C ILE A 609 -14.99 -18.16 22.25
N ILE A 610 -13.70 -17.96 21.97
CA ILE A 610 -12.58 -18.29 22.88
C ILE A 610 -12.66 -17.36 24.10
N GLU A 611 -13.54 -17.68 25.05
CA GLU A 611 -13.52 -17.11 26.41
C GLU A 611 -13.26 -18.20 27.46
N TYR A 612 -13.02 -19.45 27.05
CA TYR A 612 -13.04 -20.60 27.97
C TYR A 612 -11.66 -21.12 28.45
N LYS A 613 -10.54 -20.39 28.26
CA LYS A 613 -9.21 -20.94 28.61
C LYS A 613 -8.15 -19.97 29.17
N GLU A 614 -8.52 -18.85 29.77
CA GLU A 614 -7.58 -18.12 30.64
C GLU A 614 -7.55 -18.66 32.09
N GLU A 615 -8.50 -19.50 32.51
CA GLU A 615 -8.56 -19.98 33.91
C GLU A 615 -7.89 -21.35 34.22
N GLN A 616 -7.13 -21.96 33.30
CA GLN A 616 -6.63 -23.35 33.52
C GLN A 616 -5.15 -23.61 33.22
N HIS A 617 -4.31 -22.61 32.98
CA HIS A 617 -2.85 -22.83 32.84
C HIS A 617 -2.01 -21.76 33.55
N GLU A 618 -2.20 -21.62 34.86
CA GLU A 618 -1.06 -21.47 35.76
C GLU A 618 -0.42 -22.86 35.95
N SER A 619 0.92 -22.93 35.90
CA SER A 619 1.79 -24.12 35.86
C SER A 619 2.00 -24.73 34.47
N TYR A 620 3.09 -24.33 33.80
CA TYR A 620 4.31 -25.12 33.60
C TYR A 620 5.44 -24.26 33.03
#